data_AF-X1MMP7-F1
#
_entry.id   AF-X1MMP7-F1
#
_cell.length_a   1.000
_cell.length_b   1.000
_cell.length_c   1.000
_cell.angle_alpha   90.00
_cell.angle_beta   90.00
_cell.angle_gamma   90.00
#
_symmetry.space_group_name_H-M   'P 1'
#
loop_
_entity.id
_entity.type
_entity.pdbx_description
1 polymer ?
#
loop_
_entity_poly.entity_id
_entity_poly.type
_entity_poly.pdbx_seq_one_letter_code
_entity_poly.pdbx_strand_id
1 'polypeptide(L)'
;MDTQQIIRIIDFWQKTIEKDKLKDRSLVETLNYKSKEIIDLIGPRRSGKSSILKLIIKHLDLKNNYLFINFEDPFFIENNKPYIIEELISVFKYLFSTVSLSNYKRDSNSNCTNKNNY
;
A
#
# COMPACT_ATOMS: atom_id res chain seq x y z
N MET A 1 10.49 19.30 2.59
CA MET A 1 9.33 18.70 3.26
C MET A 1 9.87 17.74 4.31
N ASP A 2 9.23 17.59 5.48
CA ASP A 2 9.74 16.66 6.50
C ASP A 2 9.40 15.22 6.11
N THR A 3 10.41 14.33 6.11
CA THR A 3 10.23 12.90 5.86
C THR A 3 9.17 12.29 6.78
N GLN A 4 9.04 12.76 8.02
CA GLN A 4 8.00 12.28 8.94
C GLN A 4 6.59 12.61 8.45
N GLN A 5 6.38 13.74 7.78
CA GLN A 5 5.08 14.07 7.18
C GLN A 5 4.76 13.10 6.03
N ILE A 6 5.75 12.80 5.18
CA ILE A 6 5.60 11.82 4.09
C ILE A 6 5.25 10.44 4.65
N ILE A 7 5.95 9.97 5.69
CA ILE A 7 5.67 8.69 6.33
C ILE A 7 4.23 8.66 6.85
N ARG A 8 3.79 9.72 7.54
CA ARG A 8 2.43 9.80 8.09
C ARG A 8 1.35 9.74 7.02
N ILE A 9 1.54 10.41 5.88
CA ILE A 9 0.52 10.40 4.82
C ILE A 9 0.47 9.05 4.10
N ILE A 10 1.63 8.42 3.84
CA ILE A 10 1.70 7.07 3.27
C ILE A 10 0.98 6.07 4.20
N ASP A 11 1.30 6.11 5.50
CA ASP A 11 0.65 5.28 6.52
C ASP A 11 -0.86 5.50 6.57
N PHE A 12 -1.30 6.76 6.48
CA PHE A 12 -2.72 7.11 6.47
C PHE A 12 -3.42 6.49 5.26
N TRP A 13 -2.90 6.70 4.06
CA TRP A 13 -3.45 6.14 2.82
C TRP A 13 -3.51 4.62 2.86
N GLN A 14 -2.45 3.95 3.32
CA GLN A 14 -2.41 2.49 3.42
C GLN A 14 -3.44 1.95 4.41
N LYS A 15 -3.57 2.59 5.58
CA LYS A 15 -4.62 2.25 6.57
C LYS A 15 -6.03 2.40 6.01
N THR A 16 -6.27 3.35 5.09
CA THR A 16 -7.60 3.49 4.46
C THR A 16 -7.95 2.32 3.54
N ILE A 17 -6.97 1.57 3.05
CA ILE A 17 -7.20 0.35 2.28
C ILE A 17 -7.49 -0.77 3.27
N GLU A 18 -6.62 -0.97 4.26
CA GLU A 18 -6.73 -2.07 5.22
C GLU A 18 -8.05 -2.04 6.00
N LYS A 19 -8.42 -0.88 6.54
CA LYS A 19 -9.60 -0.72 7.41
C LYS A 19 -10.94 -0.82 6.68
N ASP A 20 -10.99 -0.51 5.38
CA ASP A 20 -12.25 -0.46 4.65
C ASP A 20 -12.85 -1.88 4.54
N LYS A 21 -13.98 -2.09 5.21
CA LYS A 21 -14.81 -3.30 5.06
C LYS A 21 -15.58 -3.20 3.74
N LEU A 22 -14.88 -3.50 2.65
CA LEU A 22 -15.46 -3.54 1.31
C LEU A 22 -16.20 -4.86 1.13
N LYS A 23 -17.41 -4.79 0.57
CA LYS A 23 -18.12 -6.00 0.14
C LYS A 23 -17.43 -6.53 -1.11
N ASP A 24 -17.20 -7.83 -1.16
CA ASP A 24 -16.67 -8.49 -2.35
C ASP A 24 -17.56 -8.22 -3.56
N ARG A 25 -16.92 -8.17 -4.72
CA ARG A 25 -17.55 -7.90 -6.01
C ARG A 25 -17.02 -8.93 -7.00
N SER A 26 -17.92 -9.66 -7.65
CA SER A 26 -17.58 -10.66 -8.68
C SER A 26 -16.70 -10.09 -9.80
N LEU A 27 -16.83 -8.79 -10.10
CA LEU A 27 -15.98 -8.11 -11.07
C LEU A 27 -14.48 -8.34 -10.81
N VAL A 28 -14.05 -8.31 -9.54
CA VAL A 28 -12.63 -8.38 -9.17
C VAL A 28 -12.05 -9.77 -9.52
N GLU A 29 -12.86 -10.82 -9.47
CA GLU A 29 -12.45 -12.17 -9.85
C GLU A 29 -12.27 -12.33 -11.37
N THR A 30 -12.94 -11.50 -12.17
CA THR A 30 -12.91 -11.55 -13.64
C THR A 30 -11.78 -10.72 -14.27
N LEU A 31 -11.07 -9.93 -13.47
CA LEU A 31 -10.02 -9.04 -13.98
C LEU A 31 -8.75 -9.81 -14.33
N ASN A 32 -8.28 -9.66 -15.57
CA ASN A 32 -6.98 -10.18 -15.99
C ASN A 32 -5.85 -9.21 -15.59
N TYR A 33 -5.31 -9.38 -14.40
CA TYR A 33 -4.22 -8.54 -13.88
C TYR A 33 -2.89 -8.66 -14.64
N LYS A 34 -2.73 -9.67 -15.50
CA LYS A 34 -1.54 -9.83 -16.35
C LYS A 34 -1.66 -9.08 -17.67
N SER A 35 -2.83 -8.51 -17.94
CA SER A 35 -3.05 -7.67 -19.12
C SER A 35 -2.11 -6.46 -19.09
N LYS A 36 -1.62 -6.05 -20.27
CA LYS A 36 -0.89 -4.80 -20.48
C LYS A 36 -1.80 -3.66 -20.93
N GLU A 37 -3.11 -3.88 -20.83
CA GLU A 37 -4.11 -2.88 -21.20
C GLU A 37 -4.12 -1.72 -20.23
N ILE A 38 -4.39 -0.53 -20.76
CA ILE A 38 -4.68 0.65 -19.98
C ILE A 38 -6.18 0.64 -19.72
N ILE A 39 -6.57 0.56 -18.45
CA ILE A 39 -7.97 0.52 -18.03
C ILE A 39 -8.30 1.87 -17.39
N ASP A 40 -9.28 2.56 -17.97
CA ASP A 40 -9.89 3.74 -17.35
C ASP A 40 -11.21 3.35 -16.67
N LEU A 41 -11.37 3.75 -15.40
CA LEU A 41 -12.58 3.53 -14.62
C LEU A 41 -13.39 4.83 -14.58
N ILE A 42 -14.42 4.93 -15.42
CA ILE A 42 -15.27 6.13 -15.52
C ILE A 42 -16.62 5.96 -14.79
N GLY A 43 -17.25 7.08 -14.43
CA GLY A 43 -18.59 7.11 -13.85
C GLY A 43 -18.82 8.25 -12.83
N PRO A 44 -20.05 8.43 -12.33
CA PRO A 44 -20.38 9.55 -11.43
C PRO A 44 -19.67 9.46 -10.08
N ARG A 45 -19.58 10.58 -9.36
CA ARG A 45 -19.04 10.59 -7.99
C ARG A 45 -19.82 9.60 -7.11
N ARG A 46 -19.11 8.84 -6.27
CA ARG A 46 -19.66 7.78 -5.39
C ARG A 46 -20.18 6.52 -6.11
N SER A 47 -19.88 6.32 -7.41
CA SER A 47 -20.20 5.07 -8.10
C SER A 47 -19.37 3.85 -7.63
N GLY A 48 -18.44 4.03 -6.69
CA GLY A 48 -17.62 2.94 -6.14
C GLY A 48 -16.32 2.66 -6.90
N LYS A 49 -15.89 3.54 -7.82
CA LYS A 49 -14.60 3.40 -8.53
C LYS A 49 -13.40 3.19 -7.59
N SER A 50 -13.23 4.08 -6.61
CA SER A 50 -12.15 3.95 -5.62
C SER A 50 -12.32 2.69 -4.77
N SER A 51 -13.56 2.26 -4.49
CA SER A 51 -13.82 1.01 -3.78
C SER A 51 -13.40 -0.21 -4.60
N ILE A 52 -13.65 -0.23 -5.91
CA ILE A 52 -13.16 -1.29 -6.82
C ILE A 52 -11.64 -1.30 -6.85
N LEU A 53 -10.99 -0.13 -6.96
CA LEU A 53 -9.53 -0.04 -6.92
C LEU A 53 -8.96 -0.61 -5.62
N LYS A 54 -9.55 -0.27 -4.47
CA LYS A 54 -9.16 -0.83 -3.17
C LYS A 54 -9.38 -2.35 -3.09
N LEU A 55 -10.48 -2.86 -3.63
CA LEU A 55 -10.73 -4.31 -3.71
C LEU A 55 -9.69 -5.02 -4.58
N ILE A 56 -9.30 -4.44 -5.72
CA ILE A 56 -8.23 -4.97 -6.58
C ILE A 56 -6.93 -5.07 -5.79
N ILE A 57 -6.53 -4.01 -5.09
CA ILE A 57 -5.31 -4.01 -4.26
C ILE A 57 -5.37 -5.13 -3.20
N LYS A 58 -6.52 -5.31 -2.53
CA LYS A 58 -6.71 -6.38 -1.54
C LYS A 58 -6.64 -7.77 -2.17
N HIS A 59 -7.25 -7.97 -3.34
CA HIS A 59 -7.24 -9.26 -4.01
C HIS A 59 -5.85 -9.64 -4.52
N LEU A 60 -5.05 -8.67 -4.98
CA LEU A 60 -3.70 -8.92 -5.46
C LEU A 60 -2.71 -9.42 -4.38
N ASP A 61 -3.10 -9.38 -3.09
CA ASP A 61 -2.28 -9.82 -1.94
C ASP A 61 -0.81 -9.37 -2.03
N LEU A 62 -0.62 -8.07 -2.26
CA LEU A 62 0.70 -7.50 -2.55
C LEU A 62 1.65 -7.49 -1.33
N LYS A 63 1.29 -8.10 -0.18
CA LYS A 63 2.11 -8.19 1.05
C LYS A 63 2.76 -6.86 1.47
N ASN A 64 2.02 -5.76 1.38
CA ASN A 64 2.51 -4.39 1.65
C ASN A 64 3.64 -3.89 0.72
N ASN A 65 3.89 -4.57 -0.40
CA ASN A 65 4.81 -4.15 -1.45
C ASN A 65 4.12 -3.31 -2.52
N TYR A 66 3.43 -2.25 -2.10
CA TYR A 66 2.76 -1.33 -3.01
C TYR A 66 2.66 0.06 -2.38
N LEU A 67 2.64 1.09 -3.22
CA LEU A 67 2.38 2.46 -2.81
C LEU A 67 1.03 2.90 -3.39
N PHE A 68 0.07 3.18 -2.53
CA PHE A 68 -1.19 3.82 -2.91
C PHE A 68 -1.09 5.33 -2.68
N ILE A 69 -1.32 6.10 -3.73
CA ILE A 69 -1.31 7.57 -3.70
C ILE A 69 -2.73 8.07 -3.96
N ASN A 70 -3.28 8.83 -3.03
CA ASN A 70 -4.56 9.50 -3.22
C ASN A 70 -4.35 10.94 -3.70
N PHE A 71 -4.41 11.17 -5.00
CA PHE A 71 -4.24 12.50 -5.58
C PHE A 71 -5.35 13.51 -5.21
N GLU A 72 -6.49 13.05 -4.69
CA GLU A 72 -7.56 13.94 -4.19
C GLU A 72 -7.31 14.41 -2.75
N ASP A 73 -6.24 13.95 -2.10
CA ASP A 73 -5.93 14.30 -0.72
C ASP A 73 -5.50 15.78 -0.58
N PRO A 74 -6.01 16.52 0.43
CA PRO A 74 -5.58 17.90 0.71
C PRO A 74 -4.06 18.06 0.88
N PHE A 75 -3.35 16.99 1.21
CA PHE A 75 -1.88 16.92 1.19
C PHE A 75 -1.25 17.62 -0.04
N PHE A 76 -1.82 17.41 -1.24
CA PHE A 76 -1.27 17.96 -2.47
C PHE A 76 -1.59 19.44 -2.69
N ILE A 77 -2.49 20.04 -1.91
CA ILE A 77 -2.76 21.49 -1.98
C ILE A 77 -1.54 22.27 -1.47
N GLU A 78 -0.96 21.80 -0.37
CA GLU A 78 0.21 22.43 0.28
C GLU A 78 1.55 21.89 -0.27
N ASN A 79 1.53 20.69 -0.88
CA ASN A 79 2.72 19.99 -1.35
C ASN A 79 2.61 19.67 -2.86
N ASN A 80 2.50 20.70 -3.70
CA ASN A 80 2.32 20.57 -5.17
C ASN A 80 3.60 20.75 -5.99
N LYS A 81 4.78 20.60 -5.38
CA LYS A 81 6.05 20.77 -6.08
C LYS A 81 6.25 19.67 -7.12
N PRO A 82 6.90 19.93 -8.27
CA PRO A 82 7.06 18.96 -9.34
C PRO A 82 7.67 17.62 -8.92
N TYR A 83 8.50 17.64 -7.87
CA TYR A 83 9.25 16.48 -7.37
C TYR A 83 8.57 15.72 -6.22
N ILE A 84 7.33 16.05 -5.86
CA ILE A 84 6.65 15.45 -4.69
C ILE A 84 6.43 13.93 -4.86
N ILE A 85 6.22 13.48 -6.10
CA ILE A 85 5.99 12.07 -6.39
C ILE A 85 7.29 11.28 -6.23
N GLU A 86 8.41 11.85 -6.65
CA GLU A 86 9.75 11.31 -6.48
C GLU A 86 10.12 11.23 -5.00
N GLU A 87 9.78 12.25 -4.20
CA GLU A 87 9.96 12.23 -2.74
C GLU A 87 9.12 11.11 -2.09
N LEU A 88 7.83 10.98 -2.46
CA LEU A 88 6.95 9.91 -1.98
C LEU A 88 7.51 8.52 -2.30
N ILE A 89 7.95 8.30 -3.55
CA ILE A 89 8.53 7.04 -3.99
C ILE A 89 9.84 6.73 -3.25
N SER A 90 10.70 7.74 -3.06
CA SER A 90 11.98 7.60 -2.37
C SER A 90 11.78 7.18 -0.91
N VAL A 91 10.88 7.86 -0.19
CA VAL A 91 10.56 7.53 1.20
C VAL A 91 9.92 6.15 1.30
N PHE A 92 8.99 5.82 0.41
CA PHE A 92 8.38 4.48 0.37
C PHE A 92 9.43 3.37 0.18
N LYS A 93 10.36 3.53 -0.77
CA LYS A 93 11.46 2.57 -1.00
C LYS A 93 12.37 2.42 0.21
N TYR A 94 12.66 3.53 0.91
CA TYR A 94 13.44 3.49 2.15
C TYR A 94 12.72 2.71 3.25
N LEU A 95 11.42 2.93 3.45
CA LEU A 95 10.62 2.16 4.41
C LEU A 95 10.57 0.67 4.05
N PHE A 96 10.35 0.34 2.78
CA PHE A 96 10.25 -1.05 2.34
C PHE A 96 11.58 -1.82 2.48
N SER A 97 12.70 -1.17 2.16
CA SER A 97 14.03 -1.78 2.30
C SER A 97 14.40 -2.01 3.78
N THR A 98 14.10 -1.05 4.65
CA THR A 98 14.39 -1.16 6.09
C THR A 98 13.49 -2.16 6.81
N VAL A 99 12.20 -2.24 6.47
CA VAL A 99 11.28 -3.25 7.00
C VAL A 99 11.72 -4.66 6.60
N SER A 100 12.13 -4.86 5.34
CA SER A 100 12.67 -6.14 4.88
C SER A 100 13.94 -6.58 5.65
N LEU A 101 14.80 -5.63 6.02
CA LEU A 101 16.01 -5.88 6.83
C LEU A 101 15.68 -6.21 8.31
N SER A 102 14.64 -5.59 8.87
CA SER A 102 14.21 -5.87 10.26
C SER A 102 13.56 -7.25 10.43
N ASN A 103 12.89 -7.75 9.39
CA ASN A 103 12.31 -9.10 9.39
C ASN A 103 13.40 -10.18 9.22
N TYR A 104 14.48 -9.90 8.48
CA TYR A 104 15.61 -10.82 8.32
C TYR A 104 16.38 -11.11 9.64
N LYS A 105 16.34 -10.17 10.60
CA LYS A 105 16.97 -10.35 11.94
C LYS A 105 16.12 -11.13 12.94
N ARG A 106 14.84 -11.43 12.66
CA ARG A 106 14.03 -12.29 13.54
C ARG A 106 14.21 -13.77 13.25
N ASP A 107 14.43 -14.14 11.99
CA ASP A 107 14.51 -15.54 11.57
C ASP A 107 15.89 -16.18 11.85
N SER A 108 16.89 -15.39 12.24
CA SER A 108 18.23 -15.88 12.61
C SER A 108 18.38 -16.24 14.10
N ASN A 109 17.32 -16.10 14.91
CA ASN A 109 17.33 -16.43 16.35
C ASN A 109 16.33 -17.54 16.75
N SER A 110 16.02 -18.47 15.85
CA SER A 110 15.23 -19.67 16.17
C SER A 110 16.04 -20.96 15.98
N ASN A 111 17.13 -21.10 16.73
CA ASN A 111 17.74 -22.42 17.00
C ASN A 111 18.49 -22.39 18.32
N CYS A 112 17.77 -22.61 19.41
CA CYS A 112 18.28 -23.18 20.66
C CYS A 112 17.11 -23.78 21.44
N THR A 113 16.62 -24.93 20.98
CA THR A 113 15.83 -25.86 21.80
C THR A 113 16.73 -26.42 22.89
N ASN A 114 16.72 -25.80 24.08
CA ASN A 114 17.18 -26.49 25.27
C ASN A 114 16.05 -27.38 25.79
N LYS A 115 16.15 -28.67 25.43
CA LYS A 115 15.71 -29.78 26.28
C LYS A 115 16.33 -29.59 27.66
N ASN A 116 15.51 -29.69 28.72
CA ASN A 116 15.83 -30.22 30.05
C ASN A 116 14.51 -30.15 30.85
N ASN A 117 13.77 -31.24 31.03
CA ASN A 117 13.92 -32.18 32.17
C ASN A 117 14.11 -31.45 33.50
N TYR A 118 13.02 -31.25 34.26
CA TYR A 118 12.71 -31.87 35.55
C TYR A 118 11.28 -31.49 35.98
#